data_AF-A0A4S4KA55-F1
#
_entry.id   AF-A0A4S4KA55-F1
#
_cell.length_a   1.000
_cell.length_b   1.000
_cell.length_c   1.000
_cell.angle_alpha   90.00
_cell.angle_beta   90.00
_cell.angle_gamma   90.00
#
_symmetry.space_group_name_H-M   'P 1'
#
loop_
_entity.id
_entity.type
_entity.pdbx_description
1 polymer ?
#
loop_
_entity_poly.entity_id
_entity_poly.type
_entity_poly.pdbx_seq_one_letter_code
_entity_poly.pdbx_strand_id
1 'polypeptide(L)'
;MKAKFKMKKCLYHNNVNPGDLAFVNFEKINKKLGDSSLDNYFLSDDGWRLAALQIPIPLGHLHTDAPNEVHLPINDFYYRPLTGIIRSVFQSKAESKNFCYEPYELRYKPLTGEPEMAVYGELYWSKKFREAHEEIQRLPQVSPDDNLPRAVVALQFWSDGMAATNFGNAKIWPAYL
;
A
#
# COMPACT_ATOMS: atom_id res chain seq x y z
N MET A 1 8.99 -0.40 -34.90
CA MET A 1 10.18 -1.17 -35.32
C MET A 1 11.42 -1.02 -34.39
N LYS A 2 11.52 -0.01 -33.51
CA LYS A 2 12.70 0.22 -32.63
C LYS A 2 12.77 -0.59 -31.32
N ALA A 3 11.69 -1.25 -30.88
CA ALA A 3 11.67 -1.99 -29.60
C ALA A 3 12.28 -3.41 -29.67
N LYS A 4 12.13 -4.12 -30.81
CA LYS A 4 12.63 -5.50 -31.00
C LYS A 4 14.15 -5.63 -30.80
N PHE A 5 14.91 -4.58 -31.07
CA PHE A 5 16.38 -4.64 -31.04
C PHE A 5 16.99 -4.41 -29.64
N LYS A 6 16.26 -3.75 -28.72
CA LYS A 6 16.80 -3.41 -27.39
C LYS A 6 16.67 -4.56 -26.39
N MET A 7 15.58 -5.34 -26.42
CA MET A 7 15.32 -6.38 -25.42
C MET A 7 16.26 -7.60 -25.55
N LYS A 8 16.61 -8.00 -26.78
CA LYS A 8 17.61 -9.07 -27.02
C LYS A 8 18.99 -8.75 -26.44
N LYS A 9 19.31 -7.46 -26.25
CA LYS A 9 20.58 -7.00 -25.68
C LYS A 9 20.60 -7.00 -24.15
N CYS A 10 19.47 -7.20 -23.48
CA CYS A 10 19.35 -7.12 -22.02
C CYS A 10 19.19 -8.49 -21.34
N LEU A 11 19.12 -9.59 -22.11
CA LEU A 11 18.86 -10.95 -21.60
C LEU A 11 20.13 -11.82 -21.59
N TYR A 12 21.26 -11.25 -21.14
CA TYR A 12 22.55 -11.96 -21.05
C TYR A 12 22.76 -12.68 -19.71
N HIS A 13 21.71 -13.21 -19.08
CA HIS A 13 21.86 -14.05 -17.90
C HIS A 13 21.85 -15.53 -18.34
N ASN A 14 22.80 -16.33 -17.84
CA ASN A 14 23.02 -17.75 -18.22
C ASN A 14 21.80 -18.68 -18.01
N ASN A 15 20.72 -18.20 -17.41
CA ASN A 15 19.51 -18.97 -17.13
C ASN A 15 18.36 -18.64 -18.10
N VAL A 16 18.57 -17.75 -19.07
CA VAL A 16 17.54 -17.38 -20.05
C VAL A 16 17.90 -18.00 -21.39
N ASN A 17 17.10 -18.99 -21.82
CA ASN A 17 17.25 -19.59 -23.15
C ASN A 17 16.63 -18.64 -24.21
N PRO A 18 17.41 -18.08 -25.15
CA PRO A 18 16.88 -17.18 -26.18
C PRO A 18 15.84 -17.85 -27.09
N GLY A 19 15.85 -19.19 -27.19
CA GLY A 19 14.91 -19.99 -27.97
C GLY A 19 13.46 -19.89 -27.46
N ASP A 20 13.28 -19.65 -26.16
CA ASP A 20 11.95 -19.54 -25.54
C ASP A 20 11.16 -18.33 -26.08
N LEU A 21 11.86 -17.35 -26.64
CA LEU A 21 11.27 -16.12 -27.19
C LEU A 21 10.98 -16.21 -28.70
N ALA A 22 11.40 -17.27 -29.39
CA ALA A 22 11.30 -17.40 -30.83
C ALA A 22 9.84 -17.44 -31.34
N PHE A 23 8.93 -17.97 -30.52
CA PHE A 23 7.51 -18.14 -30.85
C PHE A 23 6.60 -17.11 -30.16
N VAL A 24 7.19 -16.17 -29.43
CA VAL A 24 6.43 -15.16 -28.69
C VAL A 24 6.00 -14.04 -29.63
N ASN A 25 4.69 -13.86 -29.77
CA ASN A 25 4.11 -12.76 -30.53
C ASN A 25 4.15 -11.46 -29.71
N PHE A 26 5.31 -10.80 -29.71
CA PHE A 26 5.53 -9.54 -29.01
C PHE A 26 4.62 -8.41 -29.46
N GLU A 27 4.12 -8.43 -30.69
CA GLU A 27 3.21 -7.39 -31.20
C GLU A 27 1.83 -7.53 -30.57
N LYS A 28 1.33 -8.77 -30.43
CA LYS A 28 0.12 -9.07 -29.65
C LYS A 28 0.30 -8.72 -28.17
N ILE A 29 1.43 -9.06 -27.58
CA ILE A 29 1.73 -8.73 -26.17
C ILE A 29 1.80 -7.22 -25.97
N ASN A 30 2.51 -6.50 -26.84
CA ASN A 30 2.65 -5.05 -26.74
C ASN A 30 1.33 -4.33 -27.03
N LYS A 31 0.50 -4.87 -27.93
CA LYS A 31 -0.87 -4.39 -28.14
C LYS A 31 -1.73 -4.61 -26.89
N LYS A 32 -1.60 -5.76 -26.22
CA LYS A 32 -2.32 -6.07 -24.97
C LYS A 32 -1.82 -5.23 -23.78
N LEU A 33 -0.52 -4.95 -23.70
CA LEU A 33 0.07 -4.07 -22.68
C LEU A 33 -0.26 -2.59 -22.94
N GLY A 34 -0.42 -2.20 -24.20
CA GLY A 34 -0.87 -0.87 -24.61
C GLY A 34 -2.38 -0.68 -24.63
N ASP A 35 -3.15 -1.76 -24.39
CA ASP A 35 -4.60 -1.70 -24.21
C ASP A 35 -4.87 -1.20 -22.79
N SER A 36 -4.75 0.12 -22.62
CA SER A 36 -4.82 0.83 -21.34
C SER A 36 -6.25 0.99 -20.82
N SER A 37 -7.09 -0.04 -20.99
CA SER A 37 -8.33 -0.15 -20.23
C SER A 37 -7.94 -0.46 -18.78
N LEU A 38 -7.96 0.57 -17.94
CA LEU A 38 -7.79 0.44 -16.49
C LEU A 38 -8.84 -0.53 -15.90
N ASP A 39 -9.99 -0.65 -16.55
CA ASP A 39 -11.07 -1.54 -16.15
C ASP A 39 -10.60 -3.00 -16.07
N ASN A 40 -9.77 -3.48 -16.99
CA ASN A 40 -9.26 -4.86 -16.92
C ASN A 40 -8.31 -5.11 -15.75
N TYR A 41 -7.63 -4.07 -15.26
CA TYR A 41 -6.73 -4.17 -14.11
C TYR A 41 -7.52 -4.12 -12.80
N PHE A 42 -8.42 -3.14 -12.66
CA PHE A 42 -9.21 -2.93 -11.45
C PHE A 42 -10.48 -3.79 -11.34
N LEU A 43 -10.92 -4.47 -12.41
CA LEU A 43 -11.99 -5.47 -12.36
C LEU A 43 -11.45 -6.90 -12.25
N SER A 44 -10.14 -7.06 -12.03
CA SER A 44 -9.56 -8.37 -11.76
C SER A 44 -9.96 -8.88 -10.36
N ASP A 45 -9.76 -10.18 -10.08
CA ASP A 45 -10.13 -10.81 -8.80
C ASP A 45 -9.20 -10.40 -7.62
N ASP A 46 -8.49 -9.29 -7.74
CA ASP A 46 -7.55 -8.75 -6.76
C ASP A 46 -8.23 -7.88 -5.68
N GLY A 47 -9.56 -7.75 -5.74
CA GLY A 47 -10.40 -7.16 -4.70
C GLY A 47 -10.60 -5.65 -4.80
N TRP A 48 -10.25 -5.03 -5.93
CA TRP A 48 -10.69 -3.67 -6.26
C TRP A 48 -12.21 -3.61 -6.43
N ARG A 49 -12.78 -2.47 -6.08
CA ARG A 49 -14.21 -2.18 -6.14
C ARG A 49 -14.41 -0.82 -6.80
N LEU A 50 -15.41 -0.74 -7.64
CA LEU A 50 -15.87 0.51 -8.25
C LEU A 50 -16.99 1.10 -7.40
N ALA A 51 -16.92 2.41 -7.14
CA ALA A 51 -17.99 3.17 -6.53
C ALA A 51 -18.06 4.57 -7.14
N ALA A 52 -19.23 5.19 -7.06
CA ALA A 52 -19.38 6.62 -7.28
C ALA A 52 -19.30 7.34 -5.94
N LEU A 53 -18.58 8.46 -5.87
CA LEU A 53 -18.50 9.30 -4.67
C LEU A 53 -18.54 10.79 -5.03
N GLN A 54 -18.85 11.62 -4.04
CA GLN A 54 -18.78 13.07 -4.17
C GLN A 54 -17.76 13.61 -3.16
N ILE A 55 -16.78 14.37 -3.65
CA ILE A 55 -15.80 15.03 -2.78
C ILE A 55 -16.27 16.45 -2.51
N PRO A 56 -16.50 16.83 -1.25
CA PRO A 56 -16.73 18.24 -0.90
C PRO A 56 -15.41 19.00 -1.03
N ILE A 57 -15.39 20.00 -1.91
CA ILE A 57 -14.25 20.90 -2.11
C ILE A 57 -14.60 22.23 -1.41
N PRO A 58 -13.94 22.56 -0.29
CA PRO A 58 -14.14 23.86 0.34
C PRO A 58 -13.58 24.95 -0.57
N LEU A 59 -14.42 25.91 -0.94
CA LEU A 59 -14.03 27.03 -1.81
C LEU A 59 -13.52 28.24 -1.01
N GLY A 60 -13.70 28.22 0.31
CA GLY A 60 -13.41 29.37 1.18
C GLY A 60 -14.37 30.54 0.93
N HIS A 61 -14.09 31.68 1.57
CA HIS A 61 -14.95 32.87 1.48
C HIS A 61 -14.57 33.72 0.27
N LEU A 62 -14.92 33.25 -0.93
CA LEU A 62 -14.67 34.00 -2.17
C LEU A 62 -15.55 35.27 -2.26
N HIS A 63 -16.86 35.14 -2.04
CA HIS A 63 -17.86 36.22 -2.04
C HIS A 63 -19.06 35.84 -1.16
N THR A 64 -19.84 36.79 -0.64
CA THR A 64 -21.04 36.52 0.21
C THR A 64 -22.09 35.65 -0.47
N ASP A 65 -22.14 35.70 -1.80
CA ASP A 65 -23.12 34.96 -2.61
C ASP A 65 -22.55 33.65 -3.19
N ALA A 66 -21.26 33.37 -2.96
CA ALA A 66 -20.62 32.15 -3.44
C ALA A 66 -20.90 30.99 -2.46
N PRO A 67 -21.12 29.76 -2.97
CA PRO A 67 -21.24 28.60 -2.10
C PRO A 67 -19.93 28.34 -1.35
N ASN A 68 -20.03 28.01 -0.07
CA ASN A 68 -18.85 27.72 0.78
C ASN A 68 -18.13 26.42 0.37
N GLU A 69 -18.84 25.50 -0.27
CA GLU A 69 -18.31 24.23 -0.78
C GLU A 69 -18.97 23.87 -2.11
N VAL A 70 -18.23 23.13 -2.95
CA VAL A 70 -18.76 22.51 -4.17
C VAL A 70 -18.47 21.02 -4.12
N HIS A 71 -19.44 20.21 -4.53
CA HIS A 71 -19.31 18.76 -4.56
C HIS A 71 -18.84 18.31 -5.94
N LEU A 72 -17.67 17.70 -6.00
CA LEU A 72 -17.12 17.13 -7.23
C LEU A 72 -17.58 15.66 -7.35
N PRO A 73 -18.44 15.32 -8.33
CA PRO A 73 -18.80 13.93 -8.57
C PRO A 73 -17.66 13.16 -9.24
N ILE A 74 -17.34 12.01 -8.66
CA ILE A 74 -16.43 11.02 -9.21
C ILE A 74 -17.25 9.75 -9.44
N ASN A 75 -17.55 9.46 -10.71
CA ASN A 75 -18.36 8.30 -11.07
C ASN A 75 -17.57 6.98 -10.96
N ASP A 76 -16.29 7.03 -11.31
CA ASP A 76 -15.42 5.86 -11.40
C ASP A 76 -14.32 5.91 -10.33
N PHE A 77 -14.69 5.71 -9.07
CA PHE A 77 -13.74 5.60 -7.97
C PHE A 77 -13.41 4.14 -7.67
N TYR A 78 -12.18 3.74 -7.98
CA TYR A 78 -11.66 2.42 -7.66
C TYR A 78 -11.00 2.42 -6.28
N TYR A 79 -11.41 1.50 -5.41
CA TYR A 79 -10.84 1.33 -4.08
C TYR A 79 -10.73 -0.14 -3.67
N ARG A 80 -9.81 -0.44 -2.74
CA ARG A 80 -9.76 -1.73 -2.05
C ARG A 80 -10.14 -1.54 -0.59
N PRO A 81 -11.15 -2.25 -0.07
CA PRO A 81 -11.45 -2.20 1.36
C PRO A 81 -10.24 -2.67 2.16
N LEU A 82 -9.86 -1.88 3.17
CA LEU A 82 -8.76 -2.21 4.07
C LEU A 82 -8.96 -3.58 4.73
N THR A 83 -10.19 -3.92 5.12
CA THR A 83 -10.54 -5.24 5.67
C THR A 83 -10.31 -6.38 4.68
N GLY A 84 -10.45 -6.14 3.37
CA GLY A 84 -10.15 -7.10 2.32
C GLY A 84 -8.64 -7.36 2.22
N ILE A 85 -7.85 -6.28 2.26
CA ILE A 85 -6.37 -6.35 2.25
C ILE A 85 -5.86 -7.09 3.49
N ILE A 86 -6.34 -6.71 4.67
CA ILE A 86 -6.00 -7.36 5.94
C ILE A 86 -6.29 -8.86 5.85
N ARG A 87 -7.49 -9.22 5.38
CA ARG A 87 -7.87 -10.63 5.23
C ARG A 87 -6.95 -11.37 4.26
N SER A 88 -6.58 -10.78 3.11
CA SER A 88 -5.72 -11.46 2.14
C SER A 88 -4.32 -11.72 2.70
N VAL A 89 -3.76 -10.76 3.46
CA VAL A 89 -2.45 -10.92 4.12
C VAL A 89 -2.48 -12.08 5.12
N PHE A 90 -3.50 -12.14 5.98
CA PHE A 90 -3.58 -13.17 7.03
C PHE A 90 -4.07 -14.53 6.53
N GLN A 91 -4.78 -14.59 5.40
CA GLN A 91 -5.12 -15.85 4.74
C GLN A 91 -3.92 -16.46 4.01
N SER A 92 -2.98 -15.63 3.57
CA SER A 92 -1.79 -16.12 2.89
C SER A 92 -0.71 -16.55 3.88
N LYS A 93 -0.27 -17.80 3.76
CA LYS A 93 0.74 -18.39 4.65
C LYS A 93 2.10 -17.70 4.56
N ALA A 94 2.49 -17.16 3.41
CA ALA A 94 3.79 -16.53 3.25
C ALA A 94 3.83 -15.13 3.88
N GLU A 95 2.80 -14.32 3.62
CA GLU A 95 2.66 -12.95 4.07
C GLU A 95 2.37 -12.90 5.56
N SER A 96 1.45 -13.73 6.06
CA SER A 96 1.15 -13.87 7.48
C SER A 96 2.39 -14.20 8.31
N LYS A 97 3.27 -15.08 7.83
CA LYS A 97 4.50 -15.45 8.57
C LYS A 97 5.47 -14.29 8.78
N ASN A 98 5.46 -13.30 7.88
CA ASN A 98 6.35 -12.15 7.95
C ASN A 98 5.72 -10.97 8.70
N PHE A 99 4.48 -11.12 9.20
CA PHE A 99 3.80 -10.08 9.96
C PHE A 99 4.35 -10.00 11.40
N CYS A 100 4.51 -8.79 11.92
CA CYS A 100 4.94 -8.55 13.30
C CYS A 100 3.73 -8.56 14.24
N TYR A 101 3.46 -9.72 14.83
CA TYR A 101 2.34 -9.92 15.77
C TYR A 101 2.62 -9.41 17.18
N GLU A 102 3.85 -9.63 17.64
CA GLU A 102 4.30 -9.31 18.99
C GLU A 102 5.10 -8.01 18.97
N PRO A 103 4.65 -6.97 19.68
CA PRO A 103 5.37 -5.72 19.75
C PRO A 103 6.61 -5.85 20.63
N TYR A 104 7.58 -4.97 20.45
CA TYR A 104 8.79 -4.92 21.27
C TYR A 104 9.17 -3.48 21.62
N GLU A 105 10.15 -3.27 22.51
CA GLU A 105 10.73 -1.96 22.73
C GLU A 105 12.16 -1.95 22.20
N LEU A 106 12.42 -1.08 21.22
CA LEU A 106 13.77 -0.86 20.72
C LEU A 106 14.44 0.20 21.59
N ARG A 107 15.63 -0.11 22.13
CA ARG A 107 16.37 0.78 23.02
C ARG A 107 17.79 1.01 22.48
N TYR A 108 18.24 2.26 22.59
CA TYR A 108 19.57 2.69 22.18
C TYR A 108 20.41 3.02 23.41
N LYS A 109 21.61 2.44 23.49
CA LYS A 109 22.58 2.68 24.55
C LYS A 109 23.81 3.41 23.99
N PRO A 110 23.99 4.71 24.29
CA PRO A 110 25.16 5.46 23.86
C PRO A 110 26.46 4.92 24.48
N LEU A 111 27.56 5.01 23.72
CA LEU A 111 28.91 4.67 24.23
C LEU A 111 29.48 5.74 25.18
N THR A 112 28.87 6.92 25.22
CA THR A 112 29.31 8.08 26.01
C THR A 112 28.97 8.00 27.50
N GLY A 113 28.35 6.89 27.95
CA GLY A 113 27.92 6.70 29.34
C GLY A 113 26.57 7.35 29.68
N GLU A 114 25.92 7.96 28.69
CA GLU A 114 24.54 8.44 28.80
C GLU A 114 23.54 7.28 29.04
N PRO A 115 22.38 7.56 29.66
CA PRO A 115 21.38 6.54 29.92
C PRO A 115 20.81 5.97 28.61
N GLU A 116 20.39 4.71 28.69
CA GLU A 116 19.70 4.06 27.59
C GLU A 116 18.33 4.72 27.33
N MET A 117 18.01 4.96 26.06
CA MET A 117 16.80 5.64 25.63
C MET A 117 15.98 4.79 24.66
N ALA A 118 14.65 4.90 24.74
CA ALA A 118 13.78 4.25 23.77
C ALA A 118 13.91 4.91 22.39
N VAL A 119 13.97 4.08 21.35
CA VAL A 119 14.05 4.52 19.96
C VAL A 119 12.64 4.78 19.45
N TYR A 120 12.39 6.00 18.96
CA TYR A 120 11.18 6.35 18.24
C TYR A 120 11.37 6.08 16.76
N GLY A 121 10.40 5.41 16.12
CA GLY A 121 10.48 5.04 14.71
C GLY A 121 9.24 4.28 14.29
N GLU A 122 9.41 3.02 13.89
CA GLU A 122 8.33 2.16 13.42
C GLU A 122 7.26 1.89 14.48
N LEU A 123 6.04 1.65 14.01
CA LEU A 123 4.87 1.34 14.84
C LEU A 123 5.10 0.06 15.65
N TYR A 124 5.81 -0.91 15.09
CA TYR A 124 6.07 -2.22 15.70
C TYR A 124 6.81 -2.15 17.04
N TRP A 125 7.65 -1.12 17.24
CA TRP A 125 8.33 -0.87 18.52
C TRP A 125 7.82 0.36 19.28
N SER A 126 6.69 0.91 18.84
CA SER A 126 6.08 2.05 19.49
C SER A 126 5.42 1.64 20.82
N LYS A 127 5.40 2.59 21.77
CA LYS A 127 4.65 2.43 23.02
C LYS A 127 3.16 2.18 22.77
N LYS A 128 2.59 2.82 21.75
CA LYS A 128 1.16 2.70 21.41
C LYS A 128 0.77 1.32 20.91
N PHE A 129 1.63 0.68 20.11
CA PHE A 129 1.35 -0.68 19.67
C PHE A 129 1.44 -1.69 20.83
N ARG A 130 2.39 -1.50 21.76
CA ARG A 130 2.47 -2.29 23.00
C ARG A 130 1.23 -2.12 23.88
N GLU A 131 0.82 -0.88 24.14
CA GLU A 131 -0.39 -0.58 24.93
C GLU A 131 -1.64 -1.26 24.32
N ALA A 132 -1.83 -1.13 23.00
CA ALA A 132 -2.96 -1.74 22.29
C ALA A 132 -2.89 -3.28 22.30
N HIS A 133 -1.70 -3.86 22.12
CA HIS A 133 -1.50 -5.30 22.20
C HIS A 133 -1.87 -5.81 23.60
N GLU A 134 -1.38 -5.18 24.67
CA GLU A 134 -1.73 -5.57 26.03
C GLU A 134 -3.24 -5.44 26.33
N GLU A 135 -3.90 -4.42 25.77
CA GLU A 135 -5.35 -4.23 25.93
C GLU A 135 -6.14 -5.41 25.36
N ILE A 136 -5.80 -5.88 24.15
CA ILE A 136 -6.53 -6.99 23.54
C ILE A 136 -6.28 -8.34 24.23
N GLN A 137 -5.10 -8.53 24.83
CA GLN A 137 -4.80 -9.75 25.60
C GLN A 137 -5.62 -9.81 26.90
N ARG A 138 -6.01 -8.66 27.46
CA ARG A 138 -6.84 -8.59 28.67
C ARG A 138 -8.33 -8.78 28.43
N LEU A 139 -8.79 -8.78 27.17
CA LEU A 139 -10.20 -8.98 26.87
C LEU A 139 -10.66 -10.39 27.31
N PRO A 140 -11.91 -10.57 27.76
CA PRO A 140 -12.41 -11.89 28.11
C PRO A 140 -12.46 -12.80 26.88
N GLN A 141 -12.34 -14.12 27.05
CA GLN A 141 -12.54 -15.09 25.96
C GLN A 141 -13.96 -14.95 25.38
N VAL A 142 -14.05 -14.98 24.04
CA VAL A 142 -15.35 -14.82 23.35
C VAL A 142 -16.17 -16.11 23.47
N SER A 143 -15.51 -17.26 23.41
CA SER A 143 -16.11 -18.57 23.68
C SER A 143 -15.12 -19.51 24.36
N PRO A 144 -15.59 -20.59 25.02
CA PRO A 144 -14.72 -21.61 25.61
C PRO A 144 -13.82 -22.32 24.59
N ASP A 145 -14.23 -22.32 23.31
CA ASP A 145 -13.50 -22.94 22.21
C ASP A 145 -12.55 -21.97 21.49
N ASP A 146 -12.58 -20.68 21.84
CA ASP A 146 -11.71 -19.64 21.28
C ASP A 146 -10.33 -19.66 21.94
N ASN A 147 -9.48 -20.55 21.43
CA ASN A 147 -8.10 -20.74 21.88
C ASN A 147 -7.07 -20.09 20.94
N LEU A 148 -7.50 -19.19 20.06
CA LEU A 148 -6.59 -18.51 19.13
C LEU A 148 -5.94 -17.29 19.79
N PRO A 149 -4.64 -17.04 19.53
CA PRO A 149 -3.99 -15.82 20.01
C PRO A 149 -4.64 -14.61 19.34
N ARG A 150 -4.82 -13.54 20.12
CA ARG A 150 -5.31 -12.27 19.62
C ARG A 150 -4.15 -11.43 19.17
N ALA A 151 -4.32 -10.73 18.06
CA ALA A 151 -3.30 -9.84 17.52
C ALA A 151 -3.90 -8.50 17.12
N VAL A 152 -3.12 -7.44 17.31
CA VAL A 152 -3.42 -6.12 16.75
C VAL A 152 -2.83 -6.06 15.35
N VAL A 153 -3.64 -5.63 14.38
CA VAL A 153 -3.13 -5.36 13.03
C VAL A 153 -2.55 -3.96 12.99
N ALA A 154 -1.22 -3.86 13.11
CA ALA A 154 -0.48 -2.63 12.92
C ALA A 154 -0.54 -2.16 11.46
N LEU A 155 -0.98 -0.92 11.23
CA LEU A 155 -1.05 -0.29 9.92
C LEU A 155 -0.27 1.02 9.95
N GLN A 156 0.75 1.15 9.11
CA GLN A 156 1.60 2.33 9.05
C GLN A 156 1.33 3.09 7.76
N PHE A 157 0.70 4.25 7.88
CA PHE A 157 0.49 5.14 6.75
C PHE A 157 1.66 6.09 6.62
N TRP A 158 2.13 6.23 5.38
CA TRP A 158 3.24 7.09 5.04
C TRP A 158 2.83 8.03 3.90
N SER A 159 3.50 9.17 3.83
CA SER A 159 3.44 10.04 2.68
C SER A 159 4.79 10.71 2.48
N ASP A 160 5.34 10.59 1.28
CA ASP A 160 6.53 11.32 0.86
C ASP A 160 6.23 12.14 -0.39
N GLY A 161 6.92 13.27 -0.53
CA GLY A 161 6.70 14.18 -1.63
C GLY A 161 7.48 13.75 -2.87
N MET A 162 6.78 13.41 -3.94
CA MET A 162 7.39 13.11 -5.24
C MET A 162 7.26 14.31 -6.19
N ALA A 163 8.31 14.56 -6.98
CA ALA A 163 8.24 15.57 -8.03
C ALA A 163 7.25 15.12 -9.12
N ALA A 164 6.21 15.91 -9.34
CA ALA A 164 5.13 15.57 -10.27
C ALA A 164 5.54 15.77 -11.75
N THR A 165 6.59 16.56 -12.00
CA THR A 165 7.00 16.99 -13.34
C THR A 165 8.52 17.11 -13.44
N ASN A 166 9.10 16.75 -14.59
CA ASN A 166 10.54 16.97 -14.87
C ASN A 166 10.96 18.44 -14.84
N PHE A 167 10.01 19.36 -15.10
CA PHE A 167 10.22 20.80 -15.06
C PHE A 167 9.03 21.44 -14.34
N GLY A 168 9.28 22.06 -13.20
CA GLY A 168 8.25 22.68 -12.36
C GLY A 168 8.41 22.31 -10.88
N ASN A 169 7.78 23.10 -10.00
CA ASN A 169 7.82 22.91 -8.55
C ASN A 169 6.62 22.11 -8.01
N ALA A 170 5.82 21.51 -8.90
CA ALA A 170 4.66 20.73 -8.50
C ALA A 170 5.09 19.44 -7.78
N LYS A 171 4.53 19.21 -6.59
CA LYS A 171 4.74 17.99 -5.81
C LYS A 171 3.43 17.23 -5.68
N ILE A 172 3.49 15.92 -5.81
CA ILE A 172 2.43 15.01 -5.41
C ILE A 172 2.83 14.31 -4.12
N TRP A 173 1.85 14.04 -3.28
CA TRP A 173 2.03 13.40 -1.97
C TRP A 173 1.21 12.11 -1.95
N PRO A 174 1.71 11.02 -2.54
CA PRO A 174 1.06 9.73 -2.39
C PRO A 174 0.95 9.39 -0.90
N ALA A 175 -0.20 8.84 -0.52
CA ALA A 175 -0.34 8.13 0.73
C ALA A 175 -0.21 6.63 0.43
N TYR A 176 0.59 5.92 1.20
CA TYR A 176 0.73 4.47 1.10
C TYR A 176 0.66 3.82 2.47
N LEU A 177 0.35 2.53 2.44
CA LEU A 177 0.28 1.61 3.55
C LEU A 177 1.30 0.50 3.34
#